data_AF-A0A6J7UQV5-F1
#
_entry.id   AF-A0A6J7UQV5-F1
#
_cell.length_a   1.000
_cell.length_b   1.000
_cell.length_c   1.000
_cell.angle_alpha   90.00
_cell.angle_beta   90.00
_cell.angle_gamma   90.00
#
_symmetry.space_group_name_H-M   'P 1'
#
loop_
_entity.id
_entity.type
_entity.pdbx_description
1 polymer ?
#
loop_
_entity_poly.entity_id
_entity_poly.type
_entity_poly.pdbx_seq_one_letter_code
_entity_poly.pdbx_strand_id
1 'polypeptide(L)'
;MRVCAPVLQRSVTGDSRVVQSTQSAQAAQSAQPAQPAQAAQSVQVWWGGKPNDLGNTEQFVEQQPLPGDSWGPLLARAHGLPSVNSTAGPRLGEVATATAGFRDEFYALLDSSVDLGQSGPQLLSRAQASPLITVGMIDPGSHSWGLQARRFGGRKQLAPAADMAALERLQPRIAEWARARQVPKVLVATQTRIVEAVADPEGRLIPVTPTISVEPRNTNRPQESVWHLTAALLAPPVSARALATHLGAGLSSGALRWSARSVLQVELPIDETRWASGAGLAQKLASCDQTDRPKNLAELGKVMCSAYEIDSTDAVFGWWLELALRAAKP
;
A
#
# COMPACT_ATOMS: atom_id res chain seq x y z
N MET A 1 -19.68 -13.58 -8.12
CA MET A 1 -20.52 -12.41 -8.46
C MET A 1 -19.94 -11.80 -9.74
N ARG A 2 -20.62 -11.92 -10.88
CA ARG A 2 -20.19 -11.28 -12.15
C ARG A 2 -20.66 -9.83 -12.12
N VAL A 3 -19.74 -8.88 -12.08
CA VAL A 3 -20.07 -7.46 -12.27
C VAL A 3 -20.18 -7.24 -13.77
N CYS A 4 -21.39 -7.03 -14.27
CA CYS A 4 -21.62 -6.60 -15.64
C CYS A 4 -21.28 -5.11 -15.78
N ALA A 5 -20.70 -4.72 -16.91
CA ALA A 5 -20.48 -3.32 -17.26
C ALA A 5 -21.82 -2.54 -17.29
N PRO A 6 -21.83 -1.24 -16.96
CA PRO A 6 -23.06 -0.46 -16.94
C PRO A 6 -23.65 -0.35 -18.35
N VAL A 7 -24.94 -0.67 -18.46
CA VAL A 7 -25.74 -0.38 -19.65
C VAL A 7 -26.09 1.11 -19.63
N LEU A 8 -25.62 1.83 -20.63
CA LEU A 8 -25.90 3.25 -20.81
C LEU A 8 -27.32 3.40 -21.40
N GLN A 9 -28.33 3.51 -20.55
CA GLN A 9 -29.68 3.83 -21.03
C GLN A 9 -29.85 5.33 -21.19
N ARG A 10 -29.98 5.78 -22.44
CA ARG A 10 -30.50 7.11 -22.77
C ARG A 10 -32.02 7.09 -22.62
N SER A 11 -32.54 7.76 -21.59
CA SER A 11 -33.94 8.14 -21.55
C SER A 11 -34.11 9.50 -22.21
N VAL A 12 -34.71 9.55 -23.40
CA VAL A 12 -35.16 10.79 -24.01
C VAL A 12 -36.57 11.05 -23.48
N THR A 13 -36.73 12.00 -22.55
CA THR A 13 -38.05 12.55 -22.22
C THR A 13 -38.45 13.52 -23.31
N GLY A 14 -39.06 12.99 -24.37
CA GLY A 14 -39.77 13.76 -25.38
C GLY A 14 -41.27 13.66 -25.12
N ASP A 15 -41.92 14.81 -24.90
CA ASP A 15 -43.37 14.93 -24.82
C ASP A 15 -44.01 14.42 -26.11
N SER A 16 -44.75 13.31 -26.01
CA SER A 16 -45.52 12.73 -27.11
C SER A 16 -46.76 13.58 -27.38
N ARG A 17 -46.65 14.60 -28.25
CA ARG A 17 -47.83 15.19 -28.89
C ARG A 17 -48.35 14.24 -29.96
N VAL A 18 -49.49 13.63 -29.69
CA VAL A 18 -50.30 12.89 -30.67
C VAL A 18 -50.79 13.87 -31.73
N VAL A 19 -50.37 13.64 -32.97
CA VAL A 19 -50.91 14.32 -34.16
C VAL A 19 -52.19 13.60 -34.57
N GLN A 20 -53.34 14.23 -34.38
CA GLN A 20 -54.56 13.89 -35.12
C GLN A 20 -54.73 14.89 -36.27
N SER A 21 -54.80 14.36 -37.48
CA SER A 21 -55.13 15.09 -38.69
C SER A 21 -56.64 15.26 -38.83
N THR A 22 -57.11 16.49 -39.00
CA THR A 22 -58.39 16.78 -39.66
C THR A 22 -58.25 18.07 -40.48
N GLN A 23 -58.84 18.01 -41.66
CA GLN A 23 -58.78 18.99 -42.74
C GLN A 23 -59.44 20.33 -42.37
N SER A 24 -58.94 21.46 -42.91
CA SER A 24 -59.66 22.40 -43.78
C SER A 24 -59.05 23.82 -43.80
N ALA A 25 -58.89 24.33 -45.04
CA ALA A 25 -58.99 25.73 -45.51
C ALA A 25 -58.06 26.85 -45.00
N GLN A 26 -57.33 27.41 -45.99
CA GLN A 26 -57.07 28.83 -46.27
C GLN A 26 -56.30 29.70 -45.26
N ALA A 27 -55.10 30.13 -45.66
CA ALA A 27 -54.76 31.51 -46.06
C ALA A 27 -53.28 31.82 -45.78
N ALA A 28 -52.66 32.48 -46.74
CA ALA A 28 -51.26 32.90 -46.72
C ALA A 28 -50.97 33.95 -45.62
N GLN A 29 -49.80 33.87 -44.99
CA GLN A 29 -48.88 35.01 -44.86
C GLN A 29 -47.53 34.62 -44.24
N SER A 30 -46.49 35.16 -44.85
CA SER A 30 -45.08 35.00 -44.60
C SER A 30 -44.64 35.75 -43.34
N ALA A 31 -43.83 35.14 -42.44
CA ALA A 31 -42.87 35.87 -41.60
C ALA A 31 -41.87 34.93 -40.88
N GLN A 32 -40.58 35.06 -41.28
CA GLN A 32 -39.31 34.83 -40.56
C GLN A 32 -38.99 33.48 -39.87
N PRO A 33 -37.77 32.91 -40.10
CA PRO A 33 -37.32 31.73 -39.37
C PRO A 33 -36.87 32.10 -37.94
N ALA A 34 -37.52 31.50 -36.94
CA ALA A 34 -37.07 31.49 -35.56
C ALA A 34 -35.84 30.58 -35.42
N GLN A 35 -34.77 31.09 -34.78
CA GLN A 35 -33.64 30.28 -34.33
C GLN A 35 -34.12 29.26 -33.28
N PRO A 36 -33.77 27.97 -33.39
CA PRO A 36 -34.10 27.02 -32.33
C PRO A 36 -33.19 27.26 -31.13
N ALA A 37 -33.81 27.56 -29.98
CA ALA A 37 -33.16 27.55 -28.68
C ALA A 37 -32.57 26.14 -28.42
N GLN A 38 -31.25 26.05 -28.33
CA GLN A 38 -30.58 24.83 -27.89
C GLN A 38 -30.87 24.63 -26.39
N ALA A 39 -31.78 23.72 -26.09
CA ALA A 39 -31.95 23.22 -24.73
C ALA A 39 -30.64 22.54 -24.30
N ALA A 40 -29.93 23.15 -23.35
CA ALA A 40 -28.79 22.54 -22.69
C ALA A 40 -29.25 21.26 -22.00
N GLN A 41 -28.95 20.12 -22.59
CA GLN A 41 -29.19 18.83 -21.98
C GLN A 41 -28.22 18.66 -20.80
N SER A 42 -28.69 18.92 -19.59
CA SER A 42 -27.93 18.59 -18.39
C SER A 42 -27.98 17.09 -18.18
N VAL A 43 -26.85 16.41 -18.40
CA VAL A 43 -26.69 15.00 -18.02
C VAL A 43 -26.52 14.96 -16.51
N GLN A 44 -27.48 14.33 -15.81
CA GLN A 44 -27.32 14.03 -14.40
C GLN A 44 -26.70 12.64 -14.23
N VAL A 45 -25.51 12.60 -13.63
CA VAL A 45 -24.80 11.37 -13.30
C VAL A 45 -25.06 11.04 -11.85
N TRP A 46 -25.56 9.84 -11.60
CA TRP A 46 -25.86 9.32 -10.28
C TRP A 46 -24.87 8.23 -9.91
N TRP A 47 -24.47 8.17 -8.64
CA TRP A 47 -23.64 7.11 -8.10
C TRP A 47 -24.43 6.43 -6.97
N GLY A 48 -24.55 5.09 -7.01
CA GLY A 48 -25.30 4.31 -6.01
C GLY A 48 -26.70 3.87 -6.45
N GLY A 49 -27.46 3.27 -5.52
CA GLY A 49 -28.82 2.80 -5.72
C GLY A 49 -29.80 3.96 -5.97
N LYS A 50 -30.91 3.69 -6.69
CA LYS A 50 -31.92 4.72 -6.98
C LYS A 50 -32.42 5.36 -5.67
N PRO A 51 -32.64 6.68 -5.63
CA PRO A 51 -33.04 7.41 -4.41
C PRO A 51 -34.29 6.88 -3.71
N ASN A 52 -35.13 6.09 -4.41
CA ASN A 52 -36.41 5.62 -3.87
C ASN A 52 -36.38 4.21 -3.25
N ASP A 53 -35.24 3.50 -3.28
CA ASP A 53 -35.17 2.10 -2.78
C ASP A 53 -34.49 1.95 -1.41
N LEU A 54 -34.17 3.04 -0.72
CA LEU A 54 -33.59 3.00 0.63
C LEU A 54 -34.54 3.68 1.62
N GLY A 55 -35.44 2.88 2.19
CA GLY A 55 -36.26 3.31 3.32
C GLY A 55 -35.37 3.81 4.46
N ASN A 56 -35.78 4.95 5.05
CA ASN A 56 -35.11 5.70 6.11
C ASN A 56 -33.73 6.28 5.73
N THR A 57 -33.80 7.47 5.13
CA THR A 57 -32.71 8.42 4.93
C THR A 57 -32.12 8.88 6.27
N GLU A 58 -31.08 8.23 6.75
CA GLU A 58 -29.94 9.01 7.21
C GLU A 58 -29.36 9.69 5.96
N GLN A 59 -29.35 11.01 5.95
CA GLN A 59 -28.75 11.79 4.86
C GLN A 59 -27.24 11.57 4.88
N PHE A 60 -26.79 10.55 4.16
CA PHE A 60 -25.37 10.34 3.91
C PHE A 60 -24.90 11.41 2.91
N VAL A 61 -24.28 12.47 3.44
CA VAL A 61 -23.59 13.46 2.61
C VAL A 61 -22.32 12.81 2.08
N GLU A 62 -22.44 12.10 0.96
CA GLU A 62 -21.31 11.53 0.24
C GLU A 62 -20.60 12.69 -0.48
N GLN A 63 -19.40 13.06 -0.01
CA GLN A 63 -18.59 14.04 -0.73
C GLN A 63 -18.13 13.40 -2.04
N GLN A 64 -18.56 13.99 -3.16
CA GLN A 64 -18.04 13.61 -4.47
C GLN A 64 -16.52 13.76 -4.47
N PRO A 65 -15.74 12.74 -4.88
CA PRO A 65 -14.33 12.93 -5.12
C PRO A 65 -14.15 14.00 -6.20
N LEU A 66 -13.38 15.03 -5.89
CA LEU A 66 -13.07 16.09 -6.83
C LEU A 66 -12.04 15.61 -7.85
N PRO A 67 -11.92 16.25 -9.02
CA PRO A 67 -10.86 15.96 -9.97
C PRO A 67 -9.47 16.06 -9.30
N GLY A 68 -8.76 14.94 -9.22
CA GLY A 68 -7.45 14.84 -8.56
C GLY A 68 -7.47 14.08 -7.22
N ASP A 69 -8.65 13.79 -6.68
CA ASP A 69 -8.79 12.98 -5.46
C ASP A 69 -8.58 11.49 -5.72
N SER A 70 -8.18 10.77 -4.67
CA SER A 70 -8.06 9.31 -4.71
C SER A 70 -9.44 8.66 -4.69
N TRP A 71 -9.62 7.59 -5.47
CA TRP A 71 -10.78 6.68 -5.35
C TRP A 71 -10.72 5.78 -4.11
N GLY A 72 -9.60 5.79 -3.39
CA GLY A 72 -9.34 4.98 -2.22
C GLY A 72 -10.47 4.98 -1.19
N PRO A 73 -10.98 6.14 -0.73
CA PRO A 73 -12.03 6.19 0.30
C PRO A 73 -13.32 5.49 -0.11
N LEU A 74 -13.73 5.60 -1.38
CA LEU A 74 -14.92 4.91 -1.89
C LEU A 74 -14.70 3.38 -1.92
N LEU A 75 -13.52 2.94 -2.36
CA LEU A 75 -13.17 1.52 -2.37
C LEU A 75 -13.00 0.96 -0.95
N ALA A 76 -12.51 1.75 0.00
CA ALA A 76 -12.35 1.37 1.40
C ALA A 76 -13.69 0.93 1.99
N ARG A 77 -14.73 1.73 1.77
CA ARG A 77 -16.10 1.43 2.20
C ARG A 77 -16.64 0.17 1.50
N ALA A 78 -16.47 0.07 0.18
CA ALA A 78 -16.91 -1.10 -0.58
C ALA A 78 -16.21 -2.40 -0.14
N HIS A 79 -14.97 -2.30 0.33
CA HIS A 79 -14.17 -3.40 0.88
C HIS A 79 -14.37 -3.61 2.39
N GLY A 80 -15.23 -2.84 3.06
CA GLY A 80 -15.52 -2.97 4.48
C GLY A 80 -14.31 -2.65 5.37
N LEU A 81 -13.43 -1.75 4.93
CA LEU A 81 -12.28 -1.35 5.74
C LEU A 81 -12.73 -0.60 6.99
N PRO A 82 -12.11 -0.87 8.15
CA PRO A 82 -12.39 -0.11 9.36
C PRO A 82 -11.93 1.35 9.18
N SER A 83 -12.74 2.29 9.67
CA SER A 83 -12.42 3.72 9.60
C SER A 83 -11.45 4.08 10.71
N VAL A 84 -10.42 4.85 10.37
CA VAL A 84 -9.41 5.32 11.33
C VAL A 84 -9.28 6.82 11.20
N ASN A 85 -9.50 7.54 12.30
CA ASN A 85 -9.30 8.97 12.33
C ASN A 85 -7.80 9.31 12.21
N SER A 86 -7.51 10.46 11.59
CA SER A 86 -6.16 11.01 11.58
C SER A 86 -5.73 11.36 13.00
N THR A 87 -4.47 11.11 13.30
CA THR A 87 -3.82 11.46 14.56
C THR A 87 -2.95 12.70 14.34
N ALA A 88 -2.86 13.59 15.34
CA ALA A 88 -2.07 14.83 15.25
C ALA A 88 -0.55 14.61 15.36
N GLY A 89 -0.06 13.38 15.19
CA GLY A 89 1.35 13.02 15.33
C GLY A 89 2.22 13.50 14.15
N PRO A 90 3.55 13.57 14.35
CA PRO A 90 4.49 13.94 13.30
C PRO A 90 4.46 12.92 12.16
N ARG A 91 4.88 13.34 10.96
CA ARG A 91 4.98 12.42 9.81
C ARG A 91 6.31 11.69 9.79
N LEU A 92 6.31 10.46 9.30
CA LEU A 92 7.50 9.64 9.10
C LEU A 92 8.58 10.37 8.28
N GLY A 93 8.17 11.20 7.31
CA GLY A 93 9.08 12.01 6.49
C GLY A 93 9.89 13.06 7.25
N GLU A 94 9.52 13.40 8.48
CA GLU A 94 10.27 14.31 9.34
C GLU A 94 11.49 13.63 9.97
N VAL A 95 11.45 12.31 10.17
CA VAL A 95 12.49 11.53 10.85
C VAL A 95 13.19 10.51 9.96
N ALA A 96 12.74 10.32 8.71
CA ALA A 96 13.30 9.32 7.80
C ALA A 96 13.31 9.76 6.32
N THR A 97 14.13 9.08 5.54
CA THR A 97 14.10 9.06 4.07
C THR A 97 13.38 7.84 3.56
N ALA A 98 12.84 7.91 2.34
CA ALA A 98 12.34 6.74 1.65
C ALA A 98 12.81 6.76 0.19
N THR A 99 13.33 5.63 -0.27
CA THR A 99 13.79 5.44 -1.65
C THR A 99 13.34 4.08 -2.17
N ALA A 100 12.96 4.00 -3.44
CA ALA A 100 12.76 2.74 -4.15
C ALA A 100 13.81 2.63 -5.24
N GLY A 101 14.24 1.40 -5.53
CA GLY A 101 15.17 1.16 -6.64
C GLY A 101 14.53 1.35 -8.02
N PHE A 102 15.38 1.47 -9.03
CA PHE A 102 15.05 1.57 -10.44
C PHE A 102 15.22 0.23 -11.18
N ARG A 103 14.84 0.21 -12.45
CA ARG A 103 14.80 -1.02 -13.26
C ARG A 103 16.20 -1.47 -13.72
N ASP A 104 17.11 -0.55 -13.96
CA ASP A 104 18.52 -0.83 -14.28
C ASP A 104 19.25 -1.49 -13.10
N GLU A 105 19.05 -0.98 -11.88
CA GLU A 105 19.55 -1.59 -10.65
C GLU A 105 19.09 -3.05 -10.52
N PHE A 106 17.82 -3.35 -10.82
CA PHE A 106 17.31 -4.72 -10.82
C PHE A 106 18.07 -5.66 -11.77
N TYR A 107 18.31 -5.24 -13.02
CA TYR A 107 18.97 -6.09 -13.99
C TYR A 107 20.45 -6.31 -13.64
N ALA A 108 21.14 -5.26 -13.19
CA ALA A 108 22.52 -5.37 -12.74
C ALA A 108 22.66 -6.31 -11.54
N LEU A 109 21.77 -6.21 -10.53
CA LEU A 109 21.75 -7.14 -9.39
C LEU A 109 21.43 -8.58 -9.81
N LEU A 110 20.54 -8.75 -10.78
CA LEU A 110 20.20 -10.08 -11.31
C LEU A 110 21.41 -10.73 -11.98
N ASP A 111 22.12 -9.99 -12.84
CA ASP A 111 23.29 -10.48 -13.58
C ASP A 111 24.47 -10.83 -12.65
N SER A 112 24.58 -10.15 -11.51
CA SER A 112 25.61 -10.42 -10.49
C SER A 112 25.10 -11.30 -9.33
N SER A 113 23.92 -11.92 -9.44
CA SER A 113 23.35 -12.68 -8.33
C SER A 113 23.83 -14.13 -8.28
N VAL A 114 24.01 -14.63 -7.06
CA VAL A 114 24.23 -16.03 -6.74
C VAL A 114 23.13 -16.51 -5.80
N ASP A 115 22.73 -17.78 -5.89
CA ASP A 115 21.89 -18.41 -4.86
C ASP A 115 22.79 -19.19 -3.91
N LEU A 116 22.85 -18.78 -2.65
CA LEU A 116 23.71 -19.43 -1.65
C LEU A 116 23.07 -20.69 -1.05
N GLY A 117 21.81 -20.99 -1.40
CA GLY A 117 21.09 -22.17 -0.93
C GLY A 117 20.95 -22.23 0.59
N GLN A 118 20.87 -23.46 1.13
CA GLN A 118 20.67 -23.70 2.57
C GLN A 118 21.85 -23.23 3.43
N SER A 119 23.06 -23.21 2.85
CA SER A 119 24.27 -22.74 3.52
C SER A 119 24.43 -21.22 3.49
N GLY A 120 23.44 -20.49 2.95
CA GLY A 120 23.48 -19.05 2.77
C GLY A 120 23.90 -18.27 4.01
N PRO A 121 23.22 -18.43 5.16
CA PRO A 121 23.57 -17.71 6.40
C PRO A 121 25.03 -17.90 6.84
N GLN A 122 25.60 -19.10 6.66
CA GLN A 122 26.99 -19.40 7.04
C GLN A 122 28.00 -18.90 5.99
N LEU A 123 27.58 -18.72 4.75
CA LEU A 123 28.43 -18.31 3.63
C LEU A 123 28.47 -16.79 3.41
N LEU A 124 27.52 -16.01 3.96
CA LEU A 124 27.50 -14.54 3.78
C LEU A 124 28.83 -13.86 4.13
N SER A 125 29.46 -14.25 5.25
CA SER A 125 30.75 -13.69 5.66
C SER A 125 31.94 -14.18 4.81
N ARG A 126 31.83 -15.36 4.20
CA ARG A 126 32.89 -15.98 3.39
C ARG A 126 32.83 -15.61 1.91
N ALA A 127 31.63 -15.34 1.39
CA ALA A 127 31.37 -15.15 -0.03
C ALA A 127 31.46 -13.69 -0.50
N GLN A 128 31.78 -12.73 0.39
CA GLN A 128 31.66 -11.28 0.10
C GLN A 128 30.31 -10.91 -0.54
N ALA A 129 29.28 -11.67 -0.19
CA ALA A 129 27.98 -11.60 -0.82
C ALA A 129 26.98 -10.91 0.11
N SER A 130 26.13 -10.08 -0.47
CA SER A 130 25.15 -9.30 0.29
C SER A 130 23.72 -9.78 -0.02
N PRO A 131 22.89 -10.11 0.98
CA PRO A 131 21.55 -10.65 0.75
C PRO A 131 20.69 -9.73 -0.12
N LEU A 132 20.05 -10.30 -1.14
CA LEU A 132 19.07 -9.60 -1.96
C LEU A 132 17.67 -9.84 -1.40
N ILE A 133 16.93 -8.76 -1.12
CA ILE A 133 15.57 -8.84 -0.60
C ILE A 133 14.55 -8.28 -1.60
N THR A 134 13.58 -9.12 -1.96
CA THR A 134 12.47 -8.73 -2.84
C THR A 134 11.19 -8.54 -2.02
N VAL A 135 10.22 -7.79 -2.57
CA VAL A 135 8.92 -7.60 -1.91
C VAL A 135 8.19 -8.90 -1.58
N GLY A 136 8.41 -9.98 -2.36
CA GLY A 136 7.78 -11.29 -2.12
C GLY A 136 8.40 -12.08 -0.96
N MET A 137 9.52 -11.61 -0.41
CA MET A 137 10.21 -12.20 0.75
C MET A 137 9.89 -11.46 2.05
N ILE A 138 9.29 -10.28 1.98
CA ILE A 138 8.94 -9.50 3.16
C ILE A 138 7.57 -9.96 3.63
N ASP A 139 7.46 -10.29 4.91
CA ASP A 139 6.20 -10.53 5.61
C ASP A 139 6.16 -9.57 6.84
N PRO A 140 5.04 -9.39 7.56
CA PRO A 140 4.97 -8.42 8.67
C PRO A 140 6.01 -8.65 9.79
N GLY A 141 7.08 -7.85 9.83
CA GLY A 141 8.13 -7.94 10.85
C GLY A 141 9.12 -9.09 10.68
N SER A 142 9.14 -9.77 9.53
CA SER A 142 10.18 -10.76 9.21
C SER A 142 10.40 -10.88 7.71
N HIS A 143 11.35 -11.71 7.30
CA HIS A 143 11.55 -12.05 5.91
C HIS A 143 11.87 -13.54 5.71
N SER A 144 11.56 -14.05 4.51
CA SER A 144 11.77 -15.46 4.17
C SER A 144 13.13 -15.76 3.50
N TRP A 145 14.05 -14.78 3.41
CA TRP A 145 15.37 -14.99 2.82
C TRP A 145 16.12 -16.12 3.53
N GLY A 146 16.63 -17.10 2.77
CA GLY A 146 17.33 -18.27 3.31
C GLY A 146 16.43 -19.30 4.00
N LEU A 147 15.15 -18.99 4.22
CA LEU A 147 14.17 -19.86 4.89
C LEU A 147 13.21 -20.51 3.89
N GLN A 148 12.79 -19.75 2.87
CA GLN A 148 11.82 -20.22 1.90
C GLN A 148 12.15 -19.75 0.48
N ALA A 149 12.14 -20.68 -0.46
CA ALA A 149 12.42 -20.36 -1.85
C ALA A 149 11.36 -19.42 -2.44
N ARG A 150 11.81 -18.29 -2.99
CA ARG A 150 10.99 -17.27 -3.66
C ARG A 150 11.47 -17.07 -5.10
N ARG A 151 10.62 -16.47 -5.94
CA ARG A 151 11.01 -16.19 -7.32
C ARG A 151 11.88 -14.93 -7.38
N PHE A 152 13.08 -15.06 -7.93
CA PHE A 152 13.96 -13.96 -8.31
C PHE A 152 14.59 -14.29 -9.68
N GLY A 153 14.66 -13.31 -10.59
CA GLY A 153 15.15 -13.56 -11.95
C GLY A 153 14.36 -14.59 -12.76
N GLY A 154 13.08 -14.80 -12.44
CA GLY A 154 12.26 -15.85 -13.05
C GLY A 154 12.51 -17.27 -12.53
N ARG A 155 13.48 -17.48 -11.62
CA ARG A 155 13.84 -18.77 -11.02
C ARG A 155 13.44 -18.82 -9.55
N LYS A 156 13.21 -20.01 -8.99
CA LYS A 156 13.05 -20.17 -7.54
C LYS A 156 14.45 -20.18 -6.90
N GLN A 157 14.68 -19.29 -5.95
CA GLN A 157 15.96 -19.16 -5.23
C GLN A 157 15.69 -19.09 -3.73
N LEU A 158 16.54 -19.73 -2.93
CA LEU A 158 16.38 -19.81 -1.48
C LEU A 158 17.05 -18.62 -0.78
N ALA A 159 18.29 -18.32 -1.14
CA ALA A 159 19.11 -17.31 -0.50
C ALA A 159 19.85 -16.48 -1.58
N PRO A 160 19.13 -15.73 -2.44
CA PRO A 160 19.78 -14.92 -3.46
C PRO A 160 20.60 -13.80 -2.82
N ALA A 161 21.84 -13.63 -3.28
CA ALA A 161 22.77 -12.62 -2.81
C ALA A 161 23.49 -11.98 -4.00
N ALA A 162 23.88 -10.71 -3.86
CA ALA A 162 24.74 -10.05 -4.82
C ALA A 162 26.18 -10.47 -4.57
N ASP A 163 26.86 -10.99 -5.59
CA ASP A 163 28.31 -11.03 -5.63
C ASP A 163 28.82 -9.60 -5.86
N MET A 164 29.26 -8.94 -4.79
CA MET A 164 29.64 -7.53 -4.82
C MET A 164 30.90 -7.29 -5.66
N ALA A 165 31.80 -8.27 -5.76
CA ALA A 165 33.00 -8.16 -6.58
C ALA A 165 32.67 -8.30 -8.08
N ALA A 166 31.77 -9.22 -8.43
CA ALA A 166 31.25 -9.31 -9.79
C ALA A 166 30.46 -8.05 -10.17
N LEU A 167 29.62 -7.54 -9.26
CA LEU A 167 28.86 -6.32 -9.49
C LEU A 167 29.77 -5.10 -9.69
N GLU A 168 30.84 -4.96 -8.90
CA GLU A 168 31.83 -3.89 -9.06
C GLU A 168 32.47 -3.92 -10.44
N ARG A 169 32.89 -5.10 -10.89
CA ARG A 169 33.57 -5.28 -12.18
C ARG A 169 32.66 -5.03 -13.37
N LEU A 170 31.39 -5.41 -13.27
CA LEU A 170 30.44 -5.33 -14.38
C LEU A 170 29.69 -3.99 -14.42
N GLN A 171 29.33 -3.44 -13.26
CA GLN A 171 28.46 -2.28 -13.11
C GLN A 171 28.89 -1.41 -11.89
N PRO A 172 30.04 -0.71 -11.93
CA PRO A 172 30.60 0.01 -10.78
C PRO A 172 29.62 1.00 -10.11
N ARG A 173 28.82 1.71 -10.93
CA ARG A 173 27.80 2.65 -10.42
C ARG A 173 26.71 1.97 -9.59
N ILE A 174 26.28 0.76 -9.99
CA ILE A 174 25.27 0.00 -9.26
C ILE A 174 25.88 -0.63 -8.01
N ALA A 175 27.16 -1.02 -8.05
CA ALA A 175 27.88 -1.47 -6.87
C ALA A 175 28.01 -0.36 -5.80
N GLU A 176 28.32 0.87 -6.22
CA GLU A 176 28.32 2.04 -5.33
C GLU A 176 26.93 2.32 -4.75
N TRP A 177 25.89 2.30 -5.58
CA TRP A 177 24.51 2.42 -5.12
C TRP A 177 24.14 1.33 -4.10
N ALA A 178 24.51 0.07 -4.36
CA ALA A 178 24.22 -1.05 -3.47
C ALA A 178 24.90 -0.87 -2.11
N ARG A 179 26.18 -0.45 -2.10
CA ARG A 179 26.89 -0.11 -0.86
C ARG A 179 26.28 1.09 -0.13
N ALA A 180 25.84 2.12 -0.85
CA ALA A 180 25.15 3.27 -0.25
C ALA A 180 23.79 2.87 0.35
N ARG A 181 23.19 1.77 -0.13
CA ARG A 181 22.01 1.15 0.48
C ARG A 181 22.37 0.21 1.61
N GLN A 182 23.61 -0.07 1.97
CA GLN A 182 23.94 -0.93 3.12
C GLN A 182 24.09 -0.12 4.41
N VAL A 183 22.96 0.45 4.85
CA VAL A 183 22.83 1.28 6.05
C VAL A 183 21.59 0.87 6.85
N PRO A 184 21.53 1.10 8.16
CA PRO A 184 20.37 0.74 8.97
C PRO A 184 19.07 1.29 8.35
N LYS A 185 18.08 0.42 8.14
CA LYS A 185 16.83 0.79 7.44
C LYS A 185 15.67 -0.13 7.79
N VAL A 186 14.47 0.27 7.38
CA VAL A 186 13.30 -0.61 7.26
C VAL A 186 13.04 -0.85 5.77
N LEU A 187 12.76 -2.10 5.40
CA LEU A 187 12.40 -2.48 4.04
C LEU A 187 10.89 -2.72 3.98
N VAL A 188 10.22 -2.11 3.01
CA VAL A 188 8.76 -2.13 2.91
C VAL A 188 8.34 -2.76 1.58
N ALA A 189 7.44 -3.75 1.65
CA ALA A 189 6.80 -4.31 0.47
C ALA A 189 5.84 -3.28 -0.12
N THR A 190 5.90 -3.08 -1.44
CA THR A 190 5.12 -2.01 -2.09
C THR A 190 3.70 -2.40 -2.43
N GLN A 191 3.38 -3.70 -2.43
CA GLN A 191 2.07 -4.16 -2.85
C GLN A 191 1.57 -5.40 -2.10
N THR A 192 0.68 -5.16 -1.14
CA THR A 192 0.27 -6.13 -0.11
C THR A 192 -1.17 -5.83 0.36
N ARG A 193 -1.75 -6.67 1.22
CA ARG A 193 -3.11 -6.42 1.77
C ARG A 193 -3.13 -5.63 3.07
N ILE A 194 -1.96 -5.49 3.70
CA ILE A 194 -1.65 -4.64 4.85
C ILE A 194 -0.22 -4.13 4.64
N VAL A 195 0.27 -3.21 5.47
CA VAL A 195 1.68 -2.82 5.38
C VAL A 195 2.56 -3.97 5.86
N GLU A 196 3.45 -4.45 4.98
CA GLU A 196 4.43 -5.49 5.30
C GLU A 196 5.83 -4.85 5.25
N ALA A 197 6.53 -4.90 6.38
CA ALA A 197 7.82 -4.25 6.56
C ALA A 197 8.75 -5.13 7.41
N VAL A 198 10.06 -5.05 7.16
CA VAL A 198 11.08 -5.76 7.92
C VAL A 198 12.23 -4.83 8.29
N ALA A 199 12.71 -4.97 9.53
CA ALA A 199 13.86 -4.23 10.03
C ALA A 199 15.18 -4.78 9.47
N ASP A 200 16.10 -3.90 9.12
CA ASP A 200 17.50 -4.20 8.81
C ASP A 200 18.40 -3.25 9.60
N PRO A 201 18.53 -3.45 10.93
CA PRO A 201 19.30 -2.56 11.79
C PRO A 201 20.79 -2.59 11.48
N GLU A 202 21.34 -3.69 10.96
CA GLU A 202 22.75 -3.75 10.55
C GLU A 202 22.99 -3.23 9.12
N GLY A 203 21.94 -2.95 8.34
CA GLY A 203 22.08 -2.47 6.97
C GLY A 203 22.67 -3.51 6.01
N ARG A 204 22.40 -4.80 6.22
CA ARG A 204 23.00 -5.88 5.41
C ARG A 204 22.23 -6.16 4.13
N LEU A 205 20.92 -5.89 4.13
CA LEU A 205 20.02 -6.32 3.06
C LEU A 205 20.02 -5.29 1.91
N ILE A 206 20.28 -5.77 0.69
CA ILE A 206 20.19 -4.94 -0.52
C ILE A 206 18.74 -5.01 -1.04
N PRO A 207 18.01 -3.88 -1.09
CA PRO A 207 16.65 -3.83 -1.63
C PRO A 207 16.67 -4.12 -3.13
N VAL A 208 15.84 -5.06 -3.58
CA VAL A 208 15.58 -5.29 -5.00
C VAL A 208 14.29 -4.58 -5.39
N THR A 209 14.31 -3.79 -6.46
CA THR A 209 13.13 -3.12 -7.03
C THR A 209 11.95 -4.10 -7.17
N PRO A 210 10.74 -3.76 -6.68
CA PRO A 210 10.30 -2.45 -6.21
C PRO A 210 10.34 -2.24 -4.68
N THR A 211 11.17 -2.94 -3.92
CA THR A 211 11.26 -2.77 -2.45
C THR A 211 11.61 -1.31 -2.08
N ILE A 212 10.88 -0.72 -1.12
CA ILE A 212 11.19 0.60 -0.58
C ILE A 212 12.12 0.45 0.62
N SER A 213 13.19 1.24 0.66
CA SER A 213 14.03 1.44 1.85
C SER A 213 13.61 2.70 2.57
N VAL A 214 13.37 2.59 3.87
CA VAL A 214 13.12 3.69 4.79
C VAL A 214 14.32 3.83 5.72
N GLU A 215 15.04 4.93 5.59
CA GLU A 215 16.32 5.15 6.28
C GLU A 215 16.16 6.25 7.33
N PRO A 216 16.48 6.00 8.63
CA PRO A 216 16.44 7.05 9.65
C PRO A 216 17.31 8.26 9.28
N ARG A 217 16.87 9.48 9.59
CA ARG A 217 17.65 10.71 9.44
C ARG A 217 18.06 11.27 10.79
N ASN A 218 19.16 12.03 10.80
CA ASN A 218 19.55 12.92 11.90
C ASN A 218 19.54 12.26 13.30
N THR A 219 19.91 10.98 13.37
CA THR A 219 19.93 10.20 14.61
C THR A 219 21.34 9.68 14.89
N ASN A 220 21.74 9.71 16.16
CA ASN A 220 22.97 9.08 16.64
C ASN A 220 22.75 7.61 17.03
N ARG A 221 21.51 7.10 16.96
CA ARG A 221 21.15 5.70 17.26
C ARG A 221 20.30 5.10 16.15
N PRO A 222 20.84 4.96 14.92
CA PRO A 222 20.08 4.54 13.76
C PRO A 222 19.47 3.14 13.92
N GLN A 223 20.15 2.22 14.62
CA GLN A 223 19.61 0.87 14.89
C GLN A 223 18.35 0.90 15.77
N GLU A 224 18.33 1.74 16.81
CA GLU A 224 17.15 1.92 17.66
C GLU A 224 16.00 2.56 16.87
N SER A 225 16.31 3.56 16.02
CA SER A 225 15.34 4.21 15.17
C SER A 225 14.70 3.26 14.15
N VAL A 226 15.45 2.28 13.62
CA VAL A 226 14.90 1.24 12.72
C VAL A 226 13.77 0.46 13.38
N TRP A 227 13.89 0.10 14.66
CA TRP A 227 12.85 -0.63 15.38
C TRP A 227 11.59 0.21 15.62
N HIS A 228 11.75 1.49 15.95
CA HIS A 228 10.63 2.43 16.08
C HIS A 228 9.88 2.61 14.76
N LEU A 229 10.61 2.82 13.66
CA LEU A 229 10.01 2.93 12.33
C LEU A 229 9.31 1.64 11.92
N THR A 230 9.89 0.49 12.22
CA THR A 230 9.28 -0.82 11.93
C THR A 230 7.97 -1.00 12.70
N ALA A 231 7.94 -0.69 13.99
CA ALA A 231 6.73 -0.76 14.80
C ALA A 231 5.63 0.18 14.28
N ALA A 232 5.99 1.41 13.92
CA ALA A 232 5.04 2.37 13.33
C ALA A 232 4.46 1.87 12.01
N LEU A 233 5.30 1.35 11.10
CA LEU A 233 4.86 0.84 9.79
C LEU A 233 3.98 -0.40 9.91
N LEU A 234 4.25 -1.27 10.88
CA LEU A 234 3.46 -2.48 11.13
C LEU A 234 2.16 -2.20 11.91
N ALA A 235 1.89 -0.97 12.32
CA ALA A 235 0.74 -0.66 13.15
C ALA A 235 -0.59 -0.91 12.40
N PRO A 236 -1.60 -1.51 13.06
CA PRO A 236 -2.94 -1.68 12.50
C PRO A 236 -3.56 -0.41 11.89
N PRO A 237 -3.58 0.75 12.58
CA PRO A 237 -4.13 1.97 12.01
C PRO A 237 -3.37 2.49 10.80
N VAL A 238 -2.06 2.25 10.72
CA VAL A 238 -1.26 2.63 9.55
C VAL A 238 -1.68 1.81 8.34
N SER A 239 -1.91 0.51 8.48
CA SER A 239 -2.42 -0.33 7.39
C SER A 239 -3.82 0.06 6.93
N ALA A 240 -4.73 0.34 7.87
CA ALA A 240 -6.09 0.77 7.54
C ALA A 240 -6.10 2.10 6.77
N ARG A 241 -5.37 3.13 7.26
CA ARG A 241 -5.24 4.43 6.59
C ARG A 241 -4.54 4.33 5.23
N ALA A 242 -3.50 3.51 5.14
CA ALA A 242 -2.77 3.25 3.89
C ALA A 242 -3.72 2.73 2.81
N LEU A 243 -4.48 1.69 3.12
CA LEU A 243 -5.44 1.13 2.18
C LEU A 243 -6.54 2.15 1.87
N ALA A 244 -7.13 2.78 2.88
CA ALA A 244 -8.19 3.76 2.68
C ALA A 244 -7.77 4.90 1.74
N THR A 245 -6.49 5.27 1.72
CA THR A 245 -5.98 6.33 0.85
C THR A 245 -5.57 5.81 -0.54
N HIS A 246 -5.15 4.56 -0.67
CA HIS A 246 -4.45 4.05 -1.87
C HIS A 246 -5.08 2.82 -2.53
N LEU A 247 -6.25 2.37 -2.06
CA LEU A 247 -7.00 1.31 -2.75
C LEU A 247 -7.31 1.70 -4.21
N GLY A 248 -7.34 0.69 -5.08
CA GLY A 248 -7.56 0.86 -6.51
C GLY A 248 -6.32 1.16 -7.35
N ALA A 249 -5.17 1.44 -6.72
CA ALA A 249 -3.90 1.64 -7.42
C ALA A 249 -3.09 0.34 -7.60
N GLY A 250 -3.45 -0.75 -6.90
CA GLY A 250 -2.77 -2.05 -6.96
C GLY A 250 -3.24 -2.95 -8.10
N LEU A 251 -2.56 -4.10 -8.27
CA LEU A 251 -2.93 -5.12 -9.27
C LEU A 251 -4.24 -5.87 -8.93
N SER A 252 -4.81 -5.63 -7.75
CA SER A 252 -6.16 -6.05 -7.38
C SER A 252 -6.85 -4.94 -6.61
N SER A 253 -8.19 -4.94 -6.63
CA SER A 253 -8.98 -3.86 -6.03
C SER A 253 -8.80 -3.72 -4.51
N GLY A 254 -8.32 -4.76 -3.84
CA GLY A 254 -8.04 -4.80 -2.40
C GLY A 254 -6.56 -4.82 -2.02
N ALA A 255 -5.65 -4.54 -2.97
CA ALA A 255 -4.22 -4.44 -2.69
C ALA A 255 -3.79 -2.98 -2.49
N LEU A 256 -3.04 -2.74 -1.42
CA LEU A 256 -2.25 -1.52 -1.25
C LEU A 256 -1.25 -1.43 -2.39
N ARG A 257 -1.04 -0.23 -2.94
CA ARG A 257 0.16 0.10 -3.70
C ARG A 257 0.75 1.37 -3.13
N TRP A 258 1.95 1.27 -2.55
CA TRP A 258 2.62 2.43 -1.96
C TRP A 258 3.87 2.85 -2.73
N SER A 259 4.06 4.16 -2.81
CA SER A 259 5.28 4.81 -3.30
C SER A 259 6.14 5.22 -2.11
N ALA A 260 7.44 5.43 -2.33
CA ALA A 260 8.32 5.99 -1.30
C ALA A 260 7.78 7.31 -0.72
N ARG A 261 7.20 8.17 -1.56
CA ARG A 261 6.57 9.43 -1.13
C ARG A 261 5.38 9.20 -0.20
N SER A 262 4.55 8.19 -0.48
CA SER A 262 3.37 7.85 0.33
C SER A 262 3.77 7.31 1.70
N VAL A 263 4.82 6.49 1.77
CA VAL A 263 5.35 5.98 3.05
C VAL A 263 5.79 7.11 3.98
N LEU A 264 6.35 8.20 3.43
CA LEU A 264 6.75 9.38 4.22
C LEU A 264 5.55 10.17 4.80
N GLN A 265 4.32 9.89 4.36
CA GLN A 265 3.10 10.52 4.91
C GLN A 265 2.49 9.73 6.08
N VAL A 266 3.08 8.60 6.46
CA VAL A 266 2.64 7.84 7.64
C VAL A 266 2.75 8.73 8.88
N GLU A 267 1.63 8.96 9.54
CA GLU A 267 1.59 9.57 10.87
C GLU A 267 2.24 8.63 11.87
N LEU A 268 3.10 9.18 12.73
CA LEU A 268 3.78 8.46 13.80
C LEU A 268 2.95 8.51 15.09
N PRO A 269 3.16 7.55 16.02
CA PRO A 269 2.47 7.53 17.31
C PRO A 269 2.80 8.77 18.15
N ILE A 270 1.84 9.21 18.96
CA ILE A 270 2.00 10.35 19.88
C ILE A 270 2.48 9.88 21.26
N ASP A 271 2.07 8.67 21.68
CA ASP A 271 2.53 8.06 22.93
C ASP A 271 3.91 7.39 22.73
N GLU A 272 4.97 8.13 23.07
CA GLU A 272 6.35 7.66 22.96
C GLU A 272 6.65 6.40 23.78
N THR A 273 6.00 6.23 24.94
CA THR A 273 6.26 5.06 25.82
C THR A 273 5.70 3.78 25.21
N ARG A 274 4.47 3.86 24.69
CA ARG A 274 3.86 2.74 23.97
C ARG A 274 4.57 2.49 22.64
N TRP A 275 5.02 3.54 21.97
CA TRP A 275 5.80 3.38 20.74
C TRP A 275 7.13 2.66 20.99
N ALA A 276 7.88 3.03 22.05
CA ALA A 276 9.10 2.34 22.45
C ALA A 276 8.84 0.88 22.82
N SER A 277 7.72 0.60 23.51
CA SER A 277 7.28 -0.77 23.80
C SER A 277 7.00 -1.56 22.50
N GLY A 278 6.36 -0.91 21.53
CA GLY A 278 6.14 -1.46 20.19
C GLY A 278 7.44 -1.74 19.43
N ALA A 279 8.45 -0.88 19.56
CA ALA A 279 9.78 -1.10 18.98
C ALA A 279 10.44 -2.37 19.53
N GLY A 280 10.36 -2.59 20.85
CA GLY A 280 10.83 -3.82 21.49
C GLY A 280 10.08 -5.07 21.00
N LEU A 281 8.77 -4.97 20.78
CA LEU A 281 7.97 -6.05 20.21
C LEU A 281 8.30 -6.32 18.74
N ALA A 282 8.59 -5.29 17.94
CA ALA A 282 9.05 -5.45 16.56
C ALA A 282 10.41 -6.18 16.51
N GLN A 283 11.32 -5.86 17.44
CA GLN A 283 12.58 -6.58 17.59
C GLN A 283 12.37 -8.04 17.95
N LYS A 284 11.51 -8.32 18.94
CA LYS A 284 11.16 -9.69 19.35
C LYS A 284 10.52 -10.48 18.21
N LEU A 285 9.65 -9.84 17.43
CA LEU A 285 8.97 -10.45 16.28
C LEU A 285 9.93 -10.84 15.15
N ALA A 286 11.01 -10.08 14.96
CA ALA A 286 12.01 -10.35 13.93
C ALA A 286 12.87 -11.59 14.22
N SER A 287 12.99 -11.98 15.49
CA SER A 287 13.82 -13.12 15.93
C SER A 287 13.02 -14.28 16.53
N CYS A 288 11.68 -14.19 16.62
CA CYS A 288 10.89 -15.25 17.22
C CYS A 288 10.68 -16.43 16.28
N ASP A 289 10.49 -17.61 16.86
CA ASP A 289 10.11 -18.80 16.11
C ASP A 289 8.70 -18.67 15.50
N GLN A 290 8.45 -19.46 14.46
CA GLN A 290 7.18 -19.44 13.72
C GLN A 290 5.97 -19.76 14.63
N THR A 291 6.16 -20.55 15.69
CA THR A 291 5.12 -20.91 16.66
C THR A 291 4.70 -19.73 17.54
N ASP A 292 5.63 -18.84 17.88
CA ASP A 292 5.37 -17.67 18.72
C ASP A 292 4.94 -16.44 17.92
N ARG A 293 5.14 -16.48 16.60
CA ARG A 293 4.85 -15.37 15.69
C ARG A 293 3.41 -14.86 15.77
N PRO A 294 2.35 -15.70 15.79
CA PRO A 294 0.97 -15.21 15.94
C PRO A 294 0.76 -14.41 17.24
N LYS A 295 1.35 -14.87 18.34
CA LYS A 295 1.26 -14.21 19.64
C LYS A 295 1.98 -12.86 19.63
N ASN A 296 3.21 -12.80 19.09
CA ASN A 296 3.98 -11.56 19.02
C ASN A 296 3.35 -10.53 18.07
N LEU A 297 2.76 -10.97 16.95
CA LEU A 297 2.00 -10.08 16.05
C LEU A 297 0.78 -9.48 16.77
N ALA A 298 0.01 -10.30 17.50
CA ALA A 298 -1.14 -9.82 18.26
C ALA A 298 -0.73 -8.83 19.36
N GLU A 299 0.37 -9.11 20.07
CA GLU A 299 0.90 -8.22 21.11
C GLU A 299 1.37 -6.87 20.53
N LEU A 300 2.14 -6.91 19.44
CA LEU A 300 2.57 -5.71 18.70
C LEU A 300 1.36 -4.88 18.24
N GLY A 301 0.37 -5.53 17.62
CA GLY A 301 -0.83 -4.85 17.12
C GLY A 301 -1.61 -4.12 18.21
N LYS A 302 -1.80 -4.75 19.38
CA LYS A 302 -2.50 -4.13 20.52
C LYS A 302 -1.76 -2.92 21.08
N VAL A 303 -0.46 -3.06 21.29
CA VAL A 303 0.39 -1.97 21.80
C VAL A 303 0.41 -0.82 20.81
N MET A 304 0.54 -1.11 19.51
CA MET A 304 0.56 -0.08 18.49
C MET A 304 -0.80 0.59 18.30
N CYS A 305 -1.94 -0.10 18.36
CA CYS A 305 -3.25 0.57 18.42
C CYS A 305 -3.29 1.58 19.58
N SER A 306 -2.87 1.14 20.77
CA SER A 306 -2.85 1.99 21.96
C SER A 306 -1.89 3.18 21.82
N ALA A 307 -0.78 3.04 21.07
CA ALA A 307 0.16 4.12 20.80
C ALA A 307 -0.43 5.21 19.86
N TYR A 308 -1.44 4.85 19.07
CA TYR A 308 -2.25 5.77 18.25
C TYR A 308 -3.59 6.13 18.91
N GLU A 309 -3.74 5.90 20.22
CA GLU A 309 -4.97 6.19 20.97
C GLU A 309 -6.22 5.45 20.46
N ILE A 310 -6.02 4.30 19.82
CA ILE A 310 -7.10 3.44 19.34
C ILE A 310 -7.26 2.27 20.31
N ASP A 311 -8.50 2.03 20.73
CA ASP A 311 -8.82 0.88 21.56
C ASP A 311 -8.51 -0.42 20.81
N SER A 312 -7.83 -1.36 21.45
CA SER A 312 -7.54 -2.68 20.86
C SER A 312 -8.79 -3.53 20.58
N THR A 313 -9.94 -3.17 21.16
CA THR A 313 -11.25 -3.78 20.87
C THR A 313 -11.91 -3.18 19.62
N ASP A 314 -11.36 -2.10 19.07
CA ASP A 314 -11.76 -1.55 17.78
C ASP A 314 -11.58 -2.58 16.67
N ALA A 315 -12.52 -2.57 15.71
CA ALA A 315 -12.51 -3.44 14.53
C ALA A 315 -11.18 -3.39 13.75
N VAL A 316 -10.43 -2.27 13.83
CA VAL A 316 -9.11 -2.10 13.21
C VAL A 316 -8.13 -3.21 13.61
N PHE A 317 -8.04 -3.53 14.91
CA PHE A 317 -7.08 -4.52 15.39
C PHE A 317 -7.43 -5.93 14.88
N GLY A 318 -8.69 -6.34 15.02
CA GLY A 318 -9.16 -7.66 14.58
C GLY A 318 -8.99 -7.87 13.07
N TRP A 319 -9.39 -6.87 12.28
CA TRP A 319 -9.23 -6.86 10.82
C TRP A 319 -7.75 -6.99 10.42
N TRP A 320 -6.87 -6.20 11.03
CA TRP A 320 -5.44 -6.23 10.72
C TRP A 320 -4.82 -7.57 11.09
N LEU A 321 -5.13 -8.09 12.28
CA LEU A 321 -4.56 -9.34 12.78
C LEU A 321 -4.92 -10.52 11.87
N GLU A 322 -6.17 -10.60 11.42
CA GLU A 322 -6.61 -11.63 10.46
C GLU A 322 -5.75 -11.60 9.18
N LEU A 323 -5.50 -10.41 8.63
CA LEU A 323 -4.68 -10.26 7.43
C LEU A 323 -3.20 -10.51 7.68
N ALA A 324 -2.66 -10.07 8.82
CA ALA A 324 -1.26 -10.28 9.20
C ALA A 324 -0.93 -11.76 9.37
N LEU A 325 -1.84 -12.53 9.98
CA LEU A 325 -1.69 -13.98 10.14
C LEU A 325 -1.78 -14.73 8.81
N ARG A 326 -2.58 -14.24 7.85
CA ARG A 326 -2.63 -14.81 6.48
C ARG A 326 -1.43 -14.43 5.63
N ALA A 327 -0.86 -13.23 5.86
CA ALA A 327 0.32 -12.74 5.16
C ALA A 327 1.58 -13.48 5.60
N ALA A 328 1.67 -13.86 6.88
CA ALA A 328 2.70 -14.74 7.42
C ALA A 328 2.62 -16.12 6.75
N LYS A 329 3.32 -16.27 5.62
CA LYS A 329 3.39 -17.55 4.91
C LYS A 329 4.24 -18.53 5.73
N PRO A 330 3.84 -19.80 5.84
CA PRO A 330 4.64 -20.84 6.46
C PRO A 330 5.92 -21.13 5.69
#